data_AF-A0A821ZVI8-F1
#
_entry.id   AF-A0A821ZVI8-F1
#
_cell.length_a   1.000
_cell.length_b   1.000
_cell.length_c   1.000
_cell.angle_alpha   90.00
_cell.angle_beta   90.00
_cell.angle_gamma   90.00
#
_symmetry.space_group_name_H-M   'P 1'
#
loop_
_entity.id
_entity.type
_entity.pdbx_description
1 polymer ?
#
loop_
_entity_poly.entity_id
_entity_poly.type
_entity_poly.pdbx_seq_one_letter_code
_entity_poly.pdbx_strand_id
1 'polypeptide(L)' 'KLGCEPCDCSDEGTLGHLNTCDAVTGQCPCKLTTLNSTTRCDVCADGYYALKRNNIFGCEPCRCSLGGSLHSICDKLT' A
#
# COMPACT_ATOMS: atom_id res chain seq x y z
N LYS A 1 -21.25 -15.01 15.87
CA LYS A 1 -21.53 -15.47 14.49
C LYS A 1 -20.22 -15.37 13.71
N LEU A 2 -19.71 -16.47 13.16
CA LEU A 2 -18.59 -16.43 12.22
C LEU A 2 -19.23 -16.45 10.81
N GLY A 3 -19.43 -15.27 10.25
CA GLY A 3 -19.95 -15.09 8.88
C GLY A 3 -18.85 -14.54 7.98
N CYS A 4 -19.08 -14.50 6.66
CA CYS A 4 -18.14 -13.87 5.74
C CYS A 4 -18.03 -12.37 6.08
N GLU A 5 -16.82 -11.92 6.36
CA GLU A 5 -16.51 -10.50 6.50
C GLU A 5 -16.25 -9.90 5.10
N PRO A 6 -16.80 -8.72 4.78
CA PRO A 6 -16.53 -8.08 3.50
C PRO A 6 -15.06 -7.65 3.40
N CYS A 7 -14.52 -7.68 2.18
CA CYS A 7 -13.20 -7.10 1.91
C CYS A 7 -13.25 -5.56 2.05
N ASP A 8 -12.16 -5.00 2.57
CA ASP A 8 -11.98 -3.56 2.80
C ASP A 8 -10.68 -3.09 2.13
N CYS A 9 -10.54 -3.40 0.84
CA CYS A 9 -9.38 -3.04 0.04
C CYS A 9 -9.36 -1.54 -0.29
N SER A 10 -8.18 -0.91 -0.16
CA SER A 10 -7.95 0.46 -0.60
C SER A 10 -8.01 0.56 -2.12
N ASP A 11 -8.99 1.31 -2.63
CA ASP A 11 -9.12 1.59 -4.07
C ASP A 11 -7.82 2.16 -4.66
N GLU A 12 -7.05 2.94 -3.90
CA GLU A 12 -5.84 3.59 -4.39
C GLU A 12 -4.63 2.66 -4.44
N GLY A 13 -4.56 1.70 -3.51
CA GLY A 13 -3.41 0.81 -3.34
C GLY A 13 -3.63 -0.63 -3.79
N THR A 14 -4.83 -0.99 -4.23
CA THR A 14 -5.11 -2.32 -4.77
C THR A 14 -4.97 -2.35 -6.30
N LEU A 15 -4.41 -3.44 -6.82
CA LEU A 15 -4.25 -3.69 -8.25
C LEU A 15 -5.62 -3.68 -8.92
N GLY A 16 -5.75 -2.87 -9.98
CA GLY A 16 -6.99 -2.74 -10.75
C GLY A 16 -8.18 -2.18 -9.96
N HIS A 17 -7.97 -1.59 -8.77
CA HIS A 17 -9.03 -1.08 -7.90
C HIS A 17 -10.03 -2.16 -7.44
N LEU A 18 -9.58 -3.42 -7.38
CA LEU A 18 -10.43 -4.55 -7.03
C LEU A 18 -10.76 -4.56 -5.54
N ASN A 19 -12.04 -4.67 -5.17
CA ASN A 19 -12.43 -4.95 -3.79
C ASN A 19 -12.66 -6.46 -3.56
N THR A 20 -11.65 -7.24 -3.90
CA THR A 20 -11.60 -8.69 -3.71
C THR A 20 -10.36 -9.05 -2.92
N CYS A 21 -10.50 -9.91 -1.94
CA CYS A 21 -9.42 -10.32 -1.05
C CYS A 21 -9.38 -11.85 -0.94
N ASP A 22 -8.24 -12.38 -0.51
CA ASP A 22 -8.08 -13.79 -0.24
C ASP A 22 -9.08 -14.26 0.83
N ALA A 23 -9.81 -15.33 0.57
CA ALA A 23 -10.93 -15.77 1.40
C ALA A 23 -10.51 -16.32 2.78
N VAL A 24 -9.22 -16.61 2.98
CA VAL A 24 -8.68 -17.16 4.23
C VAL A 24 -7.99 -16.08 5.05
N THR A 25 -7.17 -15.26 4.40
CA THR A 25 -6.31 -14.26 5.03
C THR A 25 -6.90 -12.85 5.01
N GLY A 26 -7.86 -12.56 4.14
CA GLY A 26 -8.38 -11.22 3.89
C GLY A 26 -7.41 -10.31 3.12
N GLN A 27 -6.31 -10.84 2.58
CA GLN A 27 -5.30 -10.05 1.89
C GLN A 27 -5.80 -9.55 0.53
N CYS A 28 -5.76 -8.24 0.32
CA CYS A 28 -6.02 -7.62 -0.97
C CYS A 28 -4.78 -7.69 -1.90
N PRO A 29 -4.98 -7.73 -3.23
CA PRO A 29 -3.90 -7.76 -4.20
C PRO A 29 -3.25 -6.37 -4.32
N CYS A 30 -2.28 -6.10 -3.47
CA CYS A 30 -1.63 -4.80 -3.33
C CYS A 30 -0.75 -4.39 -4.52
N LYS A 31 -0.72 -3.08 -4.84
CA LYS A 31 0.21 -2.51 -5.83
C LYS A 31 1.64 -2.62 -5.33
N LEU A 32 2.61 -2.63 -6.26
CA LEU A 32 4.00 -3.00 -5.96
C LEU A 32 4.66 -2.21 -4.81
N THR A 33 4.41 -0.89 -4.72
CA THR A 33 5.06 -0.02 -3.73
C THR A 33 4.18 0.24 -2.51
N THR A 34 3.13 -0.56 -2.33
CA THR A 34 2.35 -0.61 -1.10
C THR A 34 2.83 -1.74 -0.20
N LEU A 35 2.61 -1.57 1.10
CA LEU A 35 3.08 -2.47 2.12
C LEU A 35 2.18 -3.72 2.13
N ASN A 36 2.74 -4.88 1.80
CA ASN A 36 1.98 -6.14 1.75
C ASN A 36 1.66 -6.74 3.13
N SER A 37 2.15 -6.15 4.23
CA SER A 37 1.78 -6.57 5.58
C SER A 37 0.44 -5.99 6.06
N THR A 38 -0.13 -5.01 5.35
CA THR A 38 -1.53 -4.61 5.54
C THR A 38 -2.42 -5.42 4.60
N THR A 39 -3.53 -5.91 5.12
CA THR A 39 -4.55 -6.60 4.33
C THR A 39 -5.26 -5.67 3.37
N ARG A 40 -5.24 -4.35 3.61
CA ARG A 40 -6.02 -3.32 2.88
C ARG A 40 -5.25 -2.60 1.79
N CYS A 41 -3.93 -2.71 1.74
CA CYS A 41 -3.08 -1.96 0.78
C CYS A 41 -3.17 -0.43 0.92
N ASP A 42 -3.43 0.08 2.12
CA ASP A 42 -3.61 1.51 2.42
C ASP A 42 -2.32 2.22 2.90
N VAL A 43 -1.20 1.49 2.97
CA VAL A 43 0.08 1.99 3.49
C VAL A 43 1.18 1.81 2.43
N CYS A 44 2.02 2.83 2.23
CA CYS A 44 3.19 2.74 1.37
C CYS A 44 4.31 1.92 2.02
N ALA A 45 5.03 1.15 1.21
CA ALA A 45 6.23 0.43 1.65
C ALA A 45 7.32 1.39 2.11
N ASP A 46 8.33 0.88 2.82
CA ASP A 46 9.50 1.66 3.20
C ASP A 46 10.27 2.16 1.99
N GLY A 47 10.66 3.43 2.02
CA GLY A 47 11.22 4.13 0.86
C GLY A 47 10.18 4.69 -0.11
N TYR A 48 8.88 4.62 0.19
CA TYR A 48 7.80 5.19 -0.61
C TYR A 48 6.79 6.00 0.22
N TYR A 49 6.12 6.94 -0.45
CA TYR A 49 5.13 7.86 0.12
C TYR A 49 4.06 8.22 -0.90
N ALA A 50 3.03 8.95 -0.48
CA ALA A 50 1.97 9.49 -1.34
C ALA A 50 1.30 8.42 -2.21
N LEU A 51 0.49 7.56 -1.57
CA LEU A 51 -0.37 6.60 -2.26
C LEU A 51 -1.32 7.34 -3.22
N LYS A 52 -1.36 6.91 -4.48
CA LYS A 52 -2.19 7.54 -5.52
C LYS A 52 -2.92 6.50 -6.36
N ARG A 53 -4.22 6.72 -6.54
CA ARG A 53 -5.06 5.90 -7.43
C ARG A 53 -4.48 5.76 -8.83
N ASN A 54 -4.04 6.86 -9.43
CA ASN A 54 -3.54 6.94 -10.81
C ASN A 54 -2.07 6.51 -10.97
N ASN A 55 -1.37 6.16 -9.88
CA ASN A 55 -0.04 5.58 -9.95
C ASN A 55 -0.16 4.05 -10.06
N ILE A 56 0.32 3.47 -11.16
CA ILE A 56 0.26 2.02 -11.39
C ILE A 56 1.06 1.22 -10.36
N PHE A 57 2.08 1.82 -9.75
CA PHE A 57 2.88 1.21 -8.69
C PHE A 57 2.31 1.46 -7.29
N GLY A 58 1.43 2.46 -7.13
CA GLY A 58 0.78 2.85 -5.88
C GLY A 58 1.38 4.13 -5.30
N CYS A 59 2.60 4.04 -4.79
CA CYS A 59 3.30 5.11 -4.10
C CYS A 59 4.49 5.67 -4.90
N GLU A 60 4.88 6.91 -4.60
CA GLU A 60 6.06 7.61 -5.13
C GLU A 60 7.31 7.25 -4.30
N PRO A 61 8.51 7.18 -4.90
CA PRO A 61 9.73 6.91 -4.15
C PRO A 61 10.18 8.12 -3.32
N CYS A 62 10.58 7.88 -2.07
CA CYS A 62 11.19 8.89 -1.21
C CYS A 62 12.42 9.50 -1.89
N ARG A 63 12.61 10.82 -1.73
CA ARG A 63 13.79 11.55 -2.25
C ARG A 63 14.77 11.93 -1.14
N CYS A 64 14.97 11.04 -0.18
CA CYS A 64 15.97 11.20 0.88
C CYS A 64 17.38 11.09 0.26
N SER A 65 18.23 12.11 0.48
CA SER A 65 19.58 12.13 -0.07
C SER A 65 20.53 11.33 0.82
N LEU A 66 21.26 10.35 0.27
CA LEU A 66 22.23 9.53 1.02
C LEU A 66 23.27 10.36 1.79
N GLY A 67 23.63 11.56 1.32
CA GLY A 67 24.58 12.45 2.00
C GLY A 67 23.97 13.39 3.05
N GLY A 68 22.64 13.45 3.17
CA GLY A 68 21.93 14.38 4.05
C GLY A 68 20.83 13.74 4.90
N SER A 69 20.58 12.45 4.74
CA SER A 69 19.53 11.71 5.45
C SER A 69 20.13 10.48 6.11
N LEU A 70 19.69 10.19 7.33
CA LEU A 70 20.14 9.02 8.09
C LEU A 70 19.69 7.70 7.44
N HIS A 71 18.54 7.73 6.76
CA HIS A 71 17.95 6.57 6.13
C HIS A 71 17.08 6.97 4.92
N SER A 72 16.67 5.98 4.12
CA SER A 72 15.82 6.15 2.94
C SER A 72 14.32 6.10 3.24
N ILE A 73 13.91 5.87 4.49
CA ILE A 73 12.50 5.94 4.91
C ILE A 73 12.13 7.40 5.13
N CYS A 74 11.10 7.84 4.43
CA CYS A 74 10.44 9.12 4.63
C CYS A 74 9.06 8.92 5.27
N ASP A 75 8.41 10.04 5.62
CA ASP A 75 7.03 10.03 6.06
C ASP A 75 6.12 9.53 4.92
N LYS A 76 5.07 8.77 5.26
CA LYS A 76 4.21 8.13 4.26
C LYS A 76 3.27 9.12 3.57
N LEU A 77 3.01 10.27 4.21
CA LEU A 77 2.14 11.34 3.73
C LEU A 77 2.94 12.46 3.04
N THR A 78 4.17 12.74 3.48
CA THR A 78 4.98 13.89 3.00
C THR A 78 6.42 13.59 2.66
#